data_AF-A0A7X8VM17-F1
#
_entry.id   AF-A0A7X8VM17-F1
#
_cell.length_a   1.000
_cell.length_b   1.000
_cell.length_c   1.000
_cell.angle_alpha   90.00
_cell.angle_beta   90.00
_cell.angle_gamma   90.00
#
_symmetry.space_group_name_H-M   'P 1'
#
loop_
_entity.id
_entity.type
_entity.pdbx_description
1 polymer ?
#
loop_
_entity_poly.entity_id
_entity_poly.type
_entity_poly.pdbx_seq_one_letter_code
_entity_poly.pdbx_strand_id
1 'polypeptide(L)'
;MNEHQMWLTLIDDEEHDVVSLQLELMRQTGMNRAEVNHGFNAISAMNNLPELRALQEQHFHLNMAYVSRIMTAVARADKGLWPELDRRIANRLTPRTRNEVMIQAHDLAGLITRWIKELDPEFDQNTDRGQREEYLRIEYRNGMAEVRGRFSTITGHHLEEAVRKAGGLPELLEQQAPRQITLNVYQPQEGGLSWIPGVGYFDCEFEQPQKKVDLDCYANKVEMNYRPSEALAKYVRARDGHCRMPGCRVPADQCQIDHILPWGEGGLTVAWNLQCLCQHHHNAKTDERFGAEMNSLGEVTWIGPMKQPMVTAPIGPLAPVMPTGTWGQTLRSLMEARFNRIRESAIARYSHEGEVITGKLR
;
A
#
# COMPACT_ATOMS: atom_id res chain seq x y z
N MET A 1 26.28 9.48 -16.98
CA MET A 1 25.37 10.48 -16.40
C MET A 1 24.07 9.77 -16.09
N ASN A 2 23.65 9.69 -14.82
CA ASN A 2 22.34 9.13 -14.47
C ASN A 2 21.24 10.09 -14.97
N GLU A 3 20.05 9.57 -15.31
CA GLU A 3 18.86 10.35 -15.68
C GLU A 3 18.62 11.54 -14.74
N HIS A 4 18.82 11.34 -13.43
CA HIS A 4 18.71 12.41 -12.43
C HIS A 4 19.67 13.59 -12.68
N GLN A 5 20.94 13.32 -12.96
CA GLN A 5 21.96 14.36 -13.19
C GLN A 5 21.71 15.11 -14.50
N MET A 6 21.17 14.42 -15.50
CA MET A 6 20.76 15.04 -16.75
C MET A 6 19.67 16.09 -16.49
N TRP A 7 18.61 15.73 -15.76
CA TRP A 7 17.50 16.66 -15.47
C TRP A 7 17.92 17.87 -14.64
N LEU A 8 18.85 17.70 -13.68
CA LEU A 8 19.44 18.82 -12.94
C LEU A 8 20.26 19.78 -13.83
N THR A 9 20.78 19.30 -14.96
CA THR A 9 21.55 20.11 -15.90
C THR A 9 20.65 20.79 -16.95
N LEU A 10 19.55 20.14 -17.31
CA LEU A 10 18.61 20.61 -18.34
C LEU A 10 17.66 21.71 -17.86
N ILE A 11 17.48 21.84 -16.54
CA ILE A 11 16.60 22.84 -15.92
C ILE A 11 17.50 23.73 -15.06
N ASP A 12 18.13 24.70 -15.70
CA ASP A 12 19.09 25.63 -15.12
C ASP A 12 18.45 26.96 -14.67
N ASP A 13 17.26 27.28 -15.18
CA ASP A 13 16.48 28.47 -14.83
C ASP A 13 14.97 28.17 -14.81
N GLU A 14 14.33 28.46 -13.67
CA GLU A 14 12.90 28.24 -13.41
C GLU A 14 12.00 29.34 -14.02
N GLU A 15 12.56 30.43 -14.58
CA GLU A 15 11.79 31.52 -15.21
C GLU A 15 11.42 31.25 -16.67
N HIS A 16 11.94 30.18 -17.29
CA HIS A 16 11.61 29.82 -18.67
C HIS A 16 10.12 29.56 -18.88
N ASP A 17 9.60 29.97 -20.05
CA ASP A 17 8.26 29.57 -20.48
C ASP A 17 8.18 28.04 -20.63
N VAL A 18 7.23 27.44 -19.90
CA VAL A 18 7.09 25.98 -19.79
C VAL A 18 6.87 25.32 -21.15
N VAL A 19 6.07 25.93 -22.03
CA VAL A 19 5.73 25.33 -23.32
C VAL A 19 6.94 25.34 -24.26
N SER A 20 7.67 26.45 -24.28
CA SER A 20 8.87 26.63 -25.09
C SER A 20 9.98 25.66 -24.65
N LEU A 21 10.27 25.62 -23.35
CA LEU A 21 11.26 24.70 -22.79
C LEU A 21 10.89 23.24 -23.04
N GLN A 22 9.61 22.87 -22.92
CA GLN A 22 9.15 21.52 -23.26
C GLN A 22 9.48 21.15 -24.71
N LEU A 23 9.16 22.02 -25.67
CA LEU A 23 9.38 21.73 -27.09
C LEU A 23 10.87 21.57 -27.40
N GLU A 24 11.72 22.41 -26.80
CA GLU A 24 13.17 22.30 -26.95
C GLU A 24 13.71 21.00 -26.35
N LEU A 25 13.29 20.66 -25.13
CA LEU A 25 13.72 19.43 -24.47
C LEU A 25 13.25 18.19 -25.22
N MET A 26 12.00 18.16 -25.70
CA MET A 26 11.50 17.06 -26.54
C MET A 26 12.35 16.88 -27.81
N ARG A 27 12.74 18.00 -28.45
CA ARG A 27 13.60 17.97 -29.64
C ARG A 27 15.02 17.46 -29.32
N GLN A 28 15.58 17.84 -28.18
CA GLN A 28 16.96 17.50 -27.80
C GLN A 28 17.09 16.08 -27.25
N THR A 29 16.11 15.61 -26.48
CA THR A 29 16.17 14.31 -25.78
C THR A 29 15.44 13.19 -26.51
N GLY A 30 14.54 13.52 -27.45
CA GLY A 30 13.63 12.57 -28.09
C GLY A 30 12.48 12.09 -27.20
N MET A 31 12.38 12.63 -25.99
CA MET A 31 11.30 12.31 -25.06
C MET A 31 9.96 12.88 -25.52
N ASN A 32 8.87 12.20 -25.15
CA ASN A 32 7.54 12.75 -25.33
C ASN A 32 7.18 13.75 -24.22
N ARG A 33 6.09 14.50 -24.41
CA ARG A 33 5.65 15.53 -23.46
C ARG A 33 5.40 15.00 -22.03
N ALA A 34 4.91 13.76 -21.88
CA ALA A 34 4.66 13.18 -20.56
C ALA A 34 5.97 12.88 -19.82
N GLU A 35 6.97 12.35 -20.52
CA GLU A 35 8.31 12.10 -19.97
C GLU A 35 8.98 13.41 -19.53
N VAL A 36 8.86 14.48 -20.33
CA VAL A 36 9.39 15.80 -19.94
C VAL A 36 8.68 16.34 -18.70
N ASN A 37 7.37 16.20 -18.61
CA ASN A 37 6.61 16.57 -17.41
C ASN A 37 7.01 15.75 -16.18
N HIS A 38 7.40 14.48 -16.34
CA HIS A 38 7.95 13.70 -15.25
C HIS A 38 9.27 14.29 -14.76
N GLY A 39 10.17 14.69 -15.67
CA GLY A 39 11.39 15.41 -15.34
C GLY A 39 11.12 16.68 -14.52
N PHE A 40 10.22 17.54 -15.00
CA PHE A 40 9.87 18.80 -14.32
C PHE A 40 9.34 18.58 -12.90
N ASN A 41 8.38 17.68 -12.75
CA ASN A 41 7.83 17.34 -11.45
C ASN A 41 8.86 16.68 -10.53
N ALA A 42 9.78 15.87 -11.09
CA ALA A 42 10.82 15.23 -10.32
C ALA A 42 11.82 16.27 -9.77
N ILE A 43 12.26 17.23 -10.58
CA ILE A 43 13.13 18.31 -10.13
C ILE A 43 12.42 19.19 -9.09
N SER A 44 11.14 19.51 -9.29
CA SER A 44 10.35 20.20 -8.27
C SER A 44 10.32 19.44 -6.94
N ALA A 45 10.15 18.11 -6.97
CA ALA A 45 10.26 17.28 -5.77
C ALA A 45 11.65 17.40 -5.13
N MET A 46 12.73 17.28 -5.90
CA MET A 46 14.09 17.35 -5.37
C MET A 46 14.42 18.72 -4.77
N ASN A 47 13.87 19.81 -5.31
CA ASN A 47 14.07 21.16 -4.76
C ASN A 47 13.29 21.39 -3.46
N ASN A 48 12.14 20.74 -3.30
CA ASN A 48 11.23 21.01 -2.18
C ASN A 48 11.21 19.93 -1.08
N LEU A 49 11.78 18.74 -1.35
CA LEU A 49 11.77 17.58 -0.47
C LEU A 49 13.23 17.12 -0.20
N PRO A 50 13.94 17.79 0.72
CA PRO A 50 15.37 17.55 0.95
C PRO A 50 15.71 16.14 1.45
N GLU A 51 14.86 15.48 2.24
CA GLU A 51 15.12 14.11 2.70
C GLU A 51 14.99 13.10 1.55
N LEU A 52 13.95 13.25 0.72
CA LEU A 52 13.81 12.47 -0.51
C LEU A 52 15.00 12.70 -1.46
N ARG A 53 15.46 13.94 -1.61
CA ARG A 53 16.64 14.26 -2.42
C ARG A 53 17.89 13.56 -1.90
N ALA A 54 18.14 13.60 -0.61
CA ALA A 54 19.29 12.92 0.00
C ALA A 54 19.29 11.41 -0.31
N LEU A 55 18.14 10.74 -0.20
CA LEU A 55 18.01 9.32 -0.54
C LEU A 55 18.27 9.06 -2.03
N GLN A 56 17.74 9.92 -2.90
CA GLN A 56 17.91 9.77 -4.34
C GLN A 56 19.36 10.02 -4.77
N GLU A 57 20.05 11.01 -4.20
CA GLU A 57 21.48 11.28 -4.47
C GLU A 57 22.41 10.23 -3.85
N GLN A 58 21.98 9.55 -2.79
CA GLN A 58 22.75 8.45 -2.20
C GLN A 58 22.69 7.17 -3.05
N HIS A 59 21.53 6.87 -3.62
CA HIS A 59 21.27 5.53 -4.17
C HIS A 59 20.88 5.51 -5.66
N PHE A 60 20.39 6.62 -6.21
CA PHE A 60 19.99 6.78 -7.62
C PHE A 60 19.07 5.68 -8.17
N HIS A 61 18.17 5.16 -7.33
CA HIS A 61 17.35 3.99 -7.65
C HIS A 61 15.92 4.31 -8.07
N LEU A 62 15.47 5.56 -7.90
CA LEU A 62 14.14 6.00 -8.35
C LEU A 62 14.26 6.64 -9.74
N ASN A 63 13.40 6.24 -10.67
CA ASN A 63 13.28 6.91 -11.96
C ASN A 63 12.45 8.21 -11.85
N MET A 64 12.49 9.06 -12.87
CA MET A 64 11.82 10.37 -12.83
C MET A 64 10.29 10.26 -12.75
N ALA A 65 9.70 9.23 -13.38
CA ALA A 65 8.27 8.99 -13.27
C ALA A 65 7.84 8.65 -11.82
N TYR A 66 8.67 7.91 -11.09
CA TYR A 66 8.44 7.58 -9.68
C TYR A 66 8.46 8.85 -8.82
N VAL A 67 9.53 9.66 -8.94
CA VAL A 67 9.68 10.91 -8.18
C VAL A 67 8.59 11.92 -8.55
N SER A 68 8.28 12.06 -9.84
CA SER A 68 7.17 12.88 -10.32
C SER A 68 5.87 12.53 -9.63
N ARG A 69 5.58 11.24 -9.48
CA ARG A 69 4.35 10.77 -8.84
C ARG A 69 4.32 11.05 -7.33
N ILE A 70 5.47 11.04 -6.65
CA ILE A 70 5.58 11.54 -5.27
C ILE A 70 5.19 13.02 -5.24
N MET A 71 5.81 13.85 -6.10
CA MET A 71 5.54 15.28 -6.12
C MET A 71 4.07 15.58 -6.39
N THR A 72 3.46 14.93 -7.38
CA THR A 72 2.03 15.10 -7.68
C THR A 72 1.13 14.72 -6.49
N ALA A 73 1.53 13.76 -5.67
CA ALA A 73 0.80 13.39 -4.46
C ALA A 73 0.99 14.42 -3.33
N VAL A 74 2.23 14.86 -3.08
CA VAL A 74 2.57 15.86 -2.05
C VAL A 74 1.99 17.23 -2.35
N ALA A 75 2.00 17.65 -3.62
CA ALA A 75 1.50 18.94 -4.07
C ALA A 75 0.00 19.18 -3.79
N ARG A 76 -0.74 18.12 -3.42
CA ARG A 76 -2.13 18.23 -2.98
C ARG A 76 -2.25 18.81 -1.57
N ALA A 77 -1.23 18.66 -0.73
CA ALA A 77 -1.21 19.13 0.63
C ALA A 77 -0.81 20.60 0.72
N ASP A 78 -1.22 21.27 1.79
CA ASP A 78 -0.66 22.58 2.15
C ASP A 78 0.87 22.50 2.31
N LYS A 79 1.57 23.54 1.86
CA LYS A 79 3.05 23.58 1.87
C LYS A 79 3.63 23.46 3.28
N GLY A 80 2.89 23.87 4.32
CA GLY A 80 3.31 23.70 5.71
C GLY A 80 3.44 22.23 6.14
N LEU A 81 2.76 21.31 5.46
CA LEU A 81 2.83 19.86 5.74
C LEU A 81 3.97 19.15 5.02
N TRP A 82 4.62 19.79 4.04
CA TRP A 82 5.62 19.15 3.18
C TRP A 82 6.83 18.59 3.94
N PRO A 83 7.42 19.26 4.96
CA PRO A 83 8.54 18.69 5.72
C PRO A 83 8.19 17.37 6.43
N GLU A 84 6.98 17.28 7.00
CA GLU A 84 6.53 16.05 7.67
C GLU A 84 6.23 14.94 6.65
N LEU A 85 5.65 15.29 5.50
CA LEU A 85 5.43 14.33 4.42
C LEU A 85 6.76 13.81 3.85
N ASP A 86 7.73 14.69 3.61
CA ASP A 86 9.07 14.33 3.13
C ASP A 86 9.73 13.31 4.06
N ARG A 87 9.75 13.59 5.36
CA ARG A 87 10.24 12.67 6.39
C ARG A 87 9.55 11.31 6.34
N ARG A 88 8.23 11.27 6.20
CA ARG A 88 7.47 9.99 6.10
C ARG A 88 7.78 9.24 4.81
N ILE A 89 7.91 9.95 3.69
CA ILE A 89 8.27 9.39 2.38
C ILE A 89 9.66 8.76 2.45
N ALA A 90 10.64 9.51 2.95
CA ALA A 90 12.02 9.06 3.10
C ALA A 90 12.10 7.81 3.98
N ASN A 91 11.48 7.84 5.17
CA ASN A 91 11.43 6.69 6.07
C ASN A 91 10.75 5.46 5.46
N ARG A 92 9.79 5.63 4.55
CA ARG A 92 9.13 4.51 3.88
C ARG A 92 9.94 3.93 2.73
N LEU A 93 10.72 4.76 2.03
CA LEU A 93 11.60 4.36 0.95
C LEU A 93 12.89 3.71 1.45
N THR A 94 13.29 4.01 2.69
CA THR A 94 14.40 3.33 3.37
C THR A 94 14.02 1.87 3.70
N PRO A 95 14.77 0.87 3.17
CA PRO A 95 14.51 -0.54 3.47
C PRO A 95 14.65 -0.85 4.96
N ARG A 96 13.70 -1.59 5.52
CA ARG A 96 13.72 -2.05 6.93
C ARG A 96 14.38 -3.41 7.06
N THR A 97 14.25 -4.23 6.02
CA THR A 97 14.79 -5.58 5.94
C THR A 97 15.65 -5.72 4.69
N ARG A 98 16.67 -6.58 4.74
CA ARG A 98 17.53 -6.83 3.58
C ARG A 98 16.70 -7.39 2.42
N ASN A 99 16.89 -6.83 1.23
CA ASN A 99 16.16 -7.20 0.01
C ASN A 99 14.64 -6.94 0.08
N GLU A 100 14.20 -6.02 0.92
CA GLU A 100 12.81 -5.53 0.89
C GLU A 100 12.49 -5.02 -0.52
N VAL A 101 11.37 -5.50 -1.07
CA VAL A 101 10.86 -5.03 -2.35
C VAL A 101 10.45 -3.58 -2.20
N MET A 102 10.97 -2.74 -3.10
CA MET A 102 10.58 -1.34 -3.17
C MET A 102 9.08 -1.20 -3.36
N ILE A 103 8.47 -0.38 -2.50
CA ILE A 103 7.07 0.01 -2.65
C ILE A 103 6.87 0.61 -4.04
N GLN A 104 5.74 0.31 -4.67
CA GLN A 104 5.44 0.85 -5.99
C GLN A 104 4.92 2.29 -5.86
N ALA A 105 5.23 3.14 -6.85
CA ALA A 105 4.90 4.58 -6.80
C ALA A 105 3.41 4.88 -6.58
N HIS A 106 2.52 4.02 -7.08
CA HIS A 106 1.09 4.16 -6.84
C HIS A 106 0.68 3.88 -5.40
N ASP A 107 1.25 2.86 -4.76
CA ASP A 107 0.96 2.55 -3.35
C ASP A 107 1.50 3.66 -2.44
N LEU A 108 2.71 4.16 -2.73
CA LEU A 108 3.27 5.29 -2.01
C LEU A 108 2.42 6.55 -2.16
N ALA A 109 1.91 6.86 -3.37
CA ALA A 109 0.99 7.99 -3.57
C ALA A 109 -0.33 7.84 -2.79
N GLY A 110 -0.85 6.61 -2.66
CA GLY A 110 -1.99 6.29 -1.80
C GLY A 110 -1.68 6.54 -0.32
N LEU A 111 -0.50 6.11 0.15
CA LEU A 111 -0.02 6.37 1.51
C LEU A 111 0.16 7.87 1.79
N ILE A 112 0.73 8.63 0.87
CA ILE A 112 0.86 10.08 0.99
C ILE A 112 -0.52 10.72 1.14
N THR A 113 -1.49 10.32 0.30
CA THR A 113 -2.88 10.82 0.42
C THR A 113 -3.47 10.52 1.80
N ARG A 114 -3.20 9.34 2.36
CA ARG A 114 -3.63 8.98 3.71
C ARG A 114 -2.95 9.85 4.77
N TRP A 115 -1.64 10.05 4.70
CA TRP A 115 -0.93 10.91 5.65
C TRP A 115 -1.41 12.36 5.59
N ILE A 116 -1.77 12.85 4.41
CA ILE A 116 -2.39 14.16 4.26
C ILE A 116 -3.69 14.22 5.06
N LYS A 117 -4.60 13.25 4.90
CA LYS A 117 -5.86 13.19 5.67
C LYS A 117 -5.65 13.01 7.18
N GLU A 118 -4.58 12.31 7.58
CA GLU A 118 -4.22 12.17 9.00
C GLU A 118 -3.72 13.49 9.61
N LEU A 119 -3.00 14.30 8.83
CA LEU A 119 -2.44 15.59 9.26
C LEU A 119 -3.44 16.74 9.12
N ASP A 120 -4.32 16.66 8.13
CA ASP A 120 -5.39 17.61 7.82
C ASP A 120 -6.72 16.84 7.62
N PRO A 121 -7.50 16.64 8.70
CA PRO A 121 -8.80 15.97 8.63
C PRO A 121 -9.84 16.70 7.77
N GLU A 122 -9.68 18.00 7.52
CA GLU A 122 -10.60 18.79 6.69
C GLU A 122 -10.23 18.76 5.20
N PHE A 123 -9.14 18.06 4.84
CA PHE A 123 -8.61 17.98 3.48
C PHE A 123 -9.67 17.69 2.41
N ASP A 124 -10.56 16.72 2.65
CA ASP A 124 -11.58 16.36 1.65
C ASP A 124 -12.64 17.47 1.48
N GLN A 125 -12.93 18.25 2.52
CA GLN A 125 -13.91 19.35 2.50
C GLN A 125 -13.37 20.58 1.76
N ASN A 126 -12.06 20.83 1.89
CA ASN A 126 -11.37 21.96 1.26
C ASN A 126 -11.07 21.73 -0.24
N THR A 127 -11.25 20.52 -0.74
CA THR A 127 -11.18 20.26 -2.17
C THR A 127 -12.54 20.43 -2.83
N ASP A 128 -12.60 21.10 -3.99
CA ASP A 128 -13.78 21.22 -4.88
C ASP A 128 -14.25 19.86 -5.49
N ARG A 129 -13.86 18.75 -4.84
CA ARG A 129 -14.32 17.39 -5.09
C ARG A 129 -15.50 17.02 -4.19
N GLY A 130 -15.76 17.80 -3.13
CA GLY A 130 -16.91 17.65 -2.25
C GLY A 130 -18.21 17.89 -3.01
N GLN A 131 -19.08 16.89 -3.01
CA GLN A 131 -20.43 16.89 -3.60
C GLN A 131 -20.53 16.86 -5.13
N ARG A 132 -19.80 15.98 -5.83
CA ARG A 132 -20.37 15.50 -7.10
C ARG A 132 -21.30 14.33 -6.79
N GLU A 133 -22.56 14.49 -7.18
CA GLU A 133 -23.61 13.48 -7.05
C GLU A 133 -23.17 12.12 -7.61
N GLU A 134 -23.69 11.04 -7.02
CA GLU A 134 -23.55 9.71 -7.63
C GLU A 134 -24.15 9.73 -9.03
N TYR A 135 -23.46 9.14 -10.01
CA TYR A 135 -23.94 9.10 -11.38
C TYR A 135 -23.52 7.83 -12.07
N LEU A 136 -24.28 7.47 -13.11
CA LEU A 136 -23.93 6.44 -14.07
C LEU A 136 -24.08 7.04 -15.47
N ARG A 137 -23.01 7.01 -16.25
CA ARG A 137 -22.97 7.48 -17.63
C ARG A 137 -22.50 6.35 -18.54
N ILE A 138 -23.16 6.21 -19.67
CA ILE A 138 -22.78 5.26 -20.72
C ILE A 138 -22.41 6.07 -21.96
N GLU A 139 -21.18 5.88 -22.45
CA GLU A 139 -20.70 6.49 -23.69
C GLU A 139 -20.57 5.41 -24.77
N TYR A 140 -20.98 5.71 -26.00
CA TYR A 140 -20.87 4.79 -27.13
C TYR A 140 -19.77 5.27 -28.06
N ARG A 141 -18.75 4.44 -28.31
CA ARG A 141 -17.64 4.72 -29.25
C ARG A 141 -17.24 3.46 -29.99
N ASN A 142 -17.11 3.56 -31.32
CA ASN A 142 -16.63 2.46 -32.18
C ASN A 142 -17.35 1.12 -31.97
N GLY A 143 -18.68 1.15 -31.78
CA GLY A 143 -19.48 -0.06 -31.54
C GLY A 143 -19.37 -0.64 -30.13
N MET A 144 -18.63 0.02 -29.21
CA MET A 144 -18.50 -0.35 -27.81
C MET A 144 -19.27 0.64 -26.92
N ALA A 145 -19.86 0.13 -25.83
CA ALA A 145 -20.40 0.95 -24.75
C ALA A 145 -19.41 0.97 -23.58
N GLU A 146 -18.99 2.16 -23.17
CA GLU A 146 -18.15 2.38 -21.98
C GLU A 146 -19.02 2.89 -20.84
N VAL A 147 -19.10 2.11 -19.76
CA VAL A 147 -19.87 2.44 -18.56
C VAL A 147 -18.94 3.12 -17.55
N ARG A 148 -19.26 4.35 -17.17
CA ARG A 148 -18.54 5.12 -16.15
C ARG A 148 -19.51 5.57 -15.08
N GLY A 149 -19.19 5.27 -13.82
CA GLY A 149 -20.01 5.70 -12.71
C GLY A 149 -19.19 6.23 -11.55
N ARG A 150 -19.87 6.99 -10.71
CA ARG A 150 -19.40 7.40 -9.39
C ARG A 150 -20.42 6.93 -8.38
N PHE A 151 -19.96 6.16 -7.41
CA PHE A 151 -20.76 5.57 -6.35
C PHE A 151 -20.05 5.79 -5.02
N SER A 152 -20.78 5.67 -3.92
CA SER A 152 -20.18 5.45 -2.61
C SER A 152 -19.27 4.22 -2.65
N THR A 153 -18.29 4.21 -1.77
CA THR A 153 -17.31 3.13 -1.63
C THR A 153 -17.99 1.75 -1.50
N ILE A 154 -19.02 1.67 -0.67
CA ILE A 154 -19.78 0.43 -0.41
C ILE A 154 -20.58 0.04 -1.66
N THR A 155 -21.35 0.97 -2.23
CA THR A 155 -22.18 0.71 -3.42
C THR A 155 -21.32 0.24 -4.60
N GLY A 156 -20.18 0.90 -4.84
CA GLY A 156 -19.27 0.54 -5.92
C GLY A 156 -18.68 -0.87 -5.75
N HIS A 157 -18.28 -1.23 -4.53
CA HIS A 157 -17.77 -2.58 -4.26
C HIS A 157 -18.87 -3.65 -4.35
N HIS A 158 -20.10 -3.35 -3.92
CA HIS A 158 -21.24 -4.25 -4.14
C HIS A 158 -21.51 -4.49 -5.62
N LEU A 159 -21.44 -3.43 -6.45
CA LEU A 159 -21.59 -3.55 -7.90
C LEU A 159 -20.50 -4.42 -8.51
N GLU A 160 -19.23 -4.19 -8.12
CA GLU A 160 -18.09 -4.98 -8.57
C GLU A 160 -18.28 -6.47 -8.24
N GLU A 161 -18.63 -6.78 -6.99
CA GLU A 161 -18.90 -8.15 -6.56
C GLU A 161 -20.10 -8.79 -7.28
N ALA A 162 -21.17 -8.01 -7.53
CA ALA A 162 -22.34 -8.49 -8.27
C ALA A 162 -21.97 -8.89 -9.70
N VAL A 163 -21.27 -8.00 -10.41
CA VAL A 163 -20.79 -8.21 -11.78
C VAL A 163 -19.87 -9.42 -11.85
N ARG A 164 -18.91 -9.51 -10.92
CA ARG A 164 -17.95 -10.61 -10.86
C ARG A 164 -18.64 -11.95 -10.63
N LYS A 165 -19.60 -12.03 -9.71
CA LYS A 165 -20.34 -13.27 -9.43
C LYS A 165 -21.26 -13.70 -10.57
N ALA A 166 -21.78 -12.75 -11.35
CA ALA A 166 -22.58 -13.06 -12.52
C ALA A 166 -21.73 -13.55 -13.71
N GLY A 167 -20.41 -13.32 -13.70
CA GLY A 167 -19.51 -13.65 -14.81
C GLY A 167 -19.24 -12.47 -15.75
N GLY A 168 -19.87 -11.32 -15.49
CA GLY A 168 -19.75 -10.11 -16.29
C GLY A 168 -20.99 -9.23 -16.15
N LEU A 169 -20.91 -7.99 -16.68
CA LEU A 169 -22.02 -7.06 -16.67
C LEU A 169 -23.17 -7.52 -17.60
N PRO A 170 -22.92 -8.08 -18.80
CA PRO A 170 -23.99 -8.65 -19.63
C PRO A 170 -24.74 -9.77 -18.92
N GLU A 171 -24.02 -10.70 -18.30
CA GLU A 171 -24.61 -11.82 -17.57
C GLU A 171 -25.42 -11.34 -16.36
N LEU A 172 -24.99 -10.27 -15.69
CA LEU A 172 -25.75 -9.65 -14.60
C LEU A 172 -27.06 -9.00 -15.07
N LEU A 173 -27.13 -8.53 -16.32
CA LEU A 173 -28.33 -7.94 -16.90
C LEU A 173 -29.30 -9.00 -17.42
N GLU A 174 -28.77 -10.11 -17.95
CA GLU A 174 -29.55 -11.25 -18.45
C GLU A 174 -30.06 -12.16 -17.33
N GLN A 175 -29.26 -12.36 -16.28
CA GLN A 175 -29.61 -13.15 -15.11
C GLN A 175 -30.12 -12.21 -14.01
N GLN A 176 -31.08 -12.66 -13.19
CA GLN A 176 -31.42 -11.92 -11.98
C GLN A 176 -30.17 -11.78 -11.10
N ALA A 177 -29.96 -10.59 -10.54
CA ALA A 177 -28.81 -10.28 -9.69
C ALA A 177 -28.57 -11.39 -8.65
N PRO A 178 -27.30 -11.69 -8.32
CA PRO A 178 -26.97 -12.76 -7.39
C PRO A 178 -27.75 -12.59 -6.08
N ARG A 179 -28.45 -13.65 -5.64
CA ARG A 179 -29.40 -13.59 -4.51
C ARG A 179 -28.77 -13.12 -3.20
N GLN A 180 -27.45 -13.27 -3.03
CA GLN A 180 -26.74 -12.82 -1.84
C GLN A 180 -25.30 -12.43 -2.14
N ILE A 181 -24.93 -11.19 -1.77
CA ILE A 181 -23.56 -10.68 -1.80
C ILE A 181 -23.13 -10.50 -0.34
N THR A 182 -22.09 -11.21 0.07
CA THR A 182 -21.53 -11.09 1.42
C THR A 182 -20.37 -10.13 1.37
N LEU A 183 -20.49 -9.03 2.09
CA LEU A 183 -19.40 -8.08 2.30
C LEU A 183 -18.67 -8.40 3.59
N ASN A 184 -17.34 -8.54 3.52
CA ASN A 184 -16.51 -8.70 4.72
C ASN A 184 -15.88 -7.35 5.07
N VAL A 185 -16.43 -6.71 6.10
CA VAL A 185 -15.91 -5.46 6.66
C VAL A 185 -15.07 -5.78 7.89
N TYR A 186 -13.85 -5.25 7.93
CA TYR A 186 -12.92 -5.42 9.03
C TYR A 186 -12.87 -4.13 9.85
N GLN A 187 -13.14 -4.27 11.15
CA GLN A 187 -13.20 -3.16 12.08
C GLN A 187 -12.34 -3.47 13.31
N PRO A 188 -11.64 -2.47 13.84
CA PRO A 188 -10.95 -2.62 15.12
C PRO A 188 -11.95 -2.72 16.27
N GLN A 189 -11.54 -3.31 17.40
CA GLN A 189 -12.40 -3.42 18.58
C GLN A 189 -12.75 -2.04 19.18
N GLU A 190 -11.82 -1.09 19.13
CA GLU A 190 -11.98 0.27 19.64
C GLU A 190 -11.43 1.31 18.67
N GLY A 191 -12.33 2.11 18.08
CA GLY A 191 -12.00 3.32 17.31
C GLY A 191 -11.18 3.11 16.04
N GLY A 192 -11.27 4.04 15.10
CA GLY A 192 -10.49 4.03 13.86
C GLY A 192 -11.25 3.52 12.64
N LEU A 193 -10.54 3.46 11.51
CA LEU A 193 -11.13 3.25 10.19
C LEU A 193 -11.52 1.80 9.94
N SER A 194 -12.60 1.63 9.17
CA SER A 194 -13.00 0.34 8.62
C SER A 194 -12.11 -0.01 7.41
N TRP A 195 -12.01 -1.30 7.10
CA TRP A 195 -11.22 -1.79 5.96
C TRP A 195 -11.95 -2.91 5.21
N ILE A 196 -11.87 -2.88 3.88
CA ILE A 196 -12.35 -3.94 2.97
C ILE A 196 -11.22 -4.27 1.99
N PRO A 197 -10.92 -5.55 1.70
CA PRO A 197 -9.98 -5.93 0.65
C PRO A 197 -10.29 -5.27 -0.69
N GLY A 198 -9.27 -4.76 -1.39
CA GLY A 198 -9.43 -4.09 -2.70
C GLY A 198 -9.98 -2.67 -2.66
N VAL A 199 -10.82 -2.37 -1.67
CA VAL A 199 -11.33 -1.02 -1.41
C VAL A 199 -10.35 -0.19 -0.59
N GLY A 200 -9.75 -0.79 0.44
CA GLY A 200 -8.86 -0.10 1.37
C GLY A 200 -9.58 0.42 2.62
N TYR A 201 -8.98 1.43 3.26
CA TYR A 201 -9.49 2.04 4.50
C TYR A 201 -10.51 3.13 4.20
N PHE A 202 -11.58 3.19 4.98
CA PHE A 202 -12.63 4.20 4.84
C PHE A 202 -13.30 4.50 6.17
N ASP A 203 -13.92 5.67 6.22
CA ASP A 203 -14.74 6.13 7.33
C ASP A 203 -16.21 6.05 6.90
N CYS A 204 -16.97 5.12 7.46
CA CYS A 204 -18.42 5.12 7.30
C CYS A 204 -19.11 4.35 8.43
N GLU A 205 -20.34 4.77 8.72
CA GLU A 205 -21.27 3.96 9.50
C GLU A 205 -21.78 2.81 8.63
N PHE A 206 -21.76 1.60 9.17
CA PHE A 206 -22.31 0.41 8.51
C PHE A 206 -23.52 -0.08 9.33
N GLU A 207 -24.52 -0.66 8.65
CA GLU A 207 -25.62 -1.35 9.32
C GLU A 207 -25.11 -2.48 10.22
N GLN A 208 -25.88 -2.90 11.22
CA GLN A 208 -25.43 -3.96 12.12
C GLN A 208 -25.09 -5.25 11.34
N PRO A 209 -23.90 -5.84 11.54
CA PRO A 209 -23.48 -7.00 10.78
C PRO A 209 -24.34 -8.22 11.13
N GLN A 210 -24.72 -9.01 10.12
CA GLN A 210 -25.43 -10.28 10.33
C GLN A 210 -24.61 -11.29 11.16
N LYS A 211 -23.28 -11.23 11.05
CA LYS A 211 -22.34 -12.11 11.76
C LYS A 211 -21.09 -11.34 12.16
N LYS A 212 -20.78 -11.35 13.46
CA LYS A 212 -19.53 -10.81 14.01
C LYS A 212 -18.60 -11.98 14.39
N VAL A 213 -17.33 -11.87 14.03
CA VAL A 213 -16.29 -12.86 14.35
C VAL A 213 -15.08 -12.11 14.88
N ASP A 214 -14.59 -12.51 16.05
CA ASP A 214 -13.31 -12.08 16.57
C ASP A 214 -12.19 -12.84 15.85
N LEU A 215 -11.33 -12.11 15.13
CA LEU A 215 -10.25 -12.67 14.34
C LEU A 215 -8.95 -12.84 15.14
N ASP A 216 -8.80 -12.18 16.28
CA ASP A 216 -7.54 -12.21 17.04
C ASP A 216 -7.22 -13.63 17.55
N CYS A 217 -8.25 -14.41 17.86
CA CYS A 217 -8.12 -15.81 18.25
C CYS A 217 -7.59 -16.74 17.14
N TYR A 218 -7.51 -16.29 15.89
CA TYR A 218 -7.02 -17.07 14.75
C TYR A 218 -5.54 -16.84 14.43
N ALA A 219 -4.88 -15.88 15.07
CA ALA A 219 -3.46 -15.58 14.82
C ALA A 219 -2.55 -16.80 15.01
N ASN A 220 -2.84 -17.64 16.01
CA ASN A 220 -2.05 -18.83 16.35
C ASN A 220 -2.88 -20.13 16.33
N LYS A 221 -4.08 -20.10 15.74
CA LYS A 221 -4.97 -21.27 15.74
C LYS A 221 -4.47 -22.33 14.75
N VAL A 222 -4.30 -23.55 15.24
CA VAL A 222 -3.99 -24.73 14.41
C VAL A 222 -5.27 -25.42 13.98
N GLU A 223 -5.43 -25.63 12.69
CA GLU A 223 -6.52 -26.40 12.11
C GLU A 223 -5.99 -27.69 11.46
N MET A 224 -6.69 -28.81 11.65
CA MET A 224 -6.28 -30.14 11.20
C MET A 224 -6.72 -30.47 9.76
N ASN A 225 -7.28 -29.50 9.05
CA ASN A 225 -7.79 -29.68 7.70
C ASN A 225 -6.89 -28.97 6.69
N TYR A 226 -6.78 -29.53 5.48
CA TYR A 226 -6.09 -28.87 4.36
C TYR A 226 -6.71 -27.50 4.04
N ARG A 227 -8.04 -27.44 3.91
CA ARG A 227 -8.73 -26.17 3.64
C ARG A 227 -8.91 -25.39 4.95
N PRO A 228 -8.40 -24.15 5.06
CA PRO A 228 -8.62 -23.33 6.25
C PRO A 228 -10.11 -23.00 6.41
N SER A 229 -10.53 -22.83 7.65
CA SER A 229 -11.86 -22.34 7.98
C SER A 229 -12.08 -20.94 7.42
N GLU A 230 -13.36 -20.56 7.26
CA GLU A 230 -13.75 -19.24 6.77
C GLU A 230 -13.12 -18.11 7.62
N ALA A 231 -13.05 -18.31 8.94
CA ALA A 231 -12.51 -17.32 9.87
C ALA A 231 -10.97 -17.21 9.77
N LEU A 232 -10.25 -18.33 9.68
CA LEU A 232 -8.81 -18.32 9.46
C LEU A 232 -8.46 -17.68 8.10
N ALA A 233 -9.20 -18.01 7.04
CA ALA A 233 -9.02 -17.38 5.74
C ALA A 233 -9.27 -15.86 5.80
N LYS A 234 -10.29 -15.40 6.54
CA LYS A 234 -10.56 -13.96 6.75
C LYS A 234 -9.42 -13.28 7.50
N TYR A 235 -8.85 -13.92 8.52
CA TYR A 235 -7.67 -13.42 9.23
C TYR A 235 -6.49 -13.24 8.27
N VAL A 236 -6.13 -14.27 7.50
CA VAL A 236 -5.00 -14.22 6.55
C VAL A 236 -5.21 -13.12 5.51
N ARG A 237 -6.43 -12.95 4.98
CA ARG A 237 -6.76 -11.87 4.03
C ARG A 237 -6.58 -10.48 4.62
N ALA A 238 -7.02 -10.27 5.86
CA ALA A 238 -6.84 -8.99 6.55
C ALA A 238 -5.41 -8.76 7.05
N ARG A 239 -4.60 -9.80 7.26
CA ARG A 239 -3.17 -9.63 7.49
C ARG A 239 -2.49 -9.18 6.19
N ASP A 240 -2.76 -9.90 5.11
CA ASP A 240 -2.00 -9.76 3.86
C ASP A 240 -2.41 -8.55 3.03
N GLY A 241 -3.71 -8.22 2.99
CA GLY A 241 -4.29 -7.09 2.25
C GLY A 241 -4.44 -7.33 0.75
N HIS A 242 -3.43 -7.93 0.11
CA HIS A 242 -3.44 -8.35 -1.29
C HIS A 242 -2.53 -9.56 -1.52
N CYS A 243 -2.43 -10.03 -2.76
CA CYS A 243 -1.49 -11.07 -3.16
C CYS A 243 -0.05 -10.77 -2.70
N ARG A 244 0.62 -11.75 -2.07
CA ARG A 244 1.95 -11.57 -1.44
C ARG A 244 3.14 -11.59 -2.40
N MET A 245 2.93 -11.91 -3.67
CA MET A 245 3.96 -11.84 -4.72
C MET A 245 4.42 -10.38 -4.90
N PRO A 246 5.73 -10.09 -5.04
CA PRO A 246 6.25 -8.75 -5.28
C PRO A 246 5.50 -7.99 -6.38
N GLY A 247 5.01 -6.79 -6.05
CA GLY A 247 4.33 -5.90 -6.99
C GLY A 247 2.91 -6.29 -7.39
N CYS A 248 2.39 -7.44 -6.97
CA CYS A 248 1.01 -7.83 -7.25
C CYS A 248 0.02 -7.11 -6.34
N ARG A 249 -1.05 -6.57 -6.92
CA ARG A 249 -2.10 -5.84 -6.19
C ARG A 249 -3.47 -6.49 -6.23
N VAL A 250 -3.55 -7.74 -6.69
CA VAL A 250 -4.83 -8.46 -6.70
C VAL A 250 -5.35 -8.50 -5.25
N PRO A 251 -6.55 -7.95 -4.99
CA PRO A 251 -7.14 -7.91 -3.65
C PRO A 251 -7.18 -9.27 -2.96
N ALA A 252 -7.04 -9.29 -1.63
CA ALA A 252 -6.94 -10.55 -0.87
C ALA A 252 -8.22 -11.42 -0.92
N ASP A 253 -9.40 -10.82 -1.10
CA ASP A 253 -10.67 -11.52 -1.33
C ASP A 253 -10.71 -12.26 -2.68
N GLN A 254 -9.95 -11.79 -3.67
CA GLN A 254 -9.73 -12.45 -4.96
C GLN A 254 -8.54 -13.42 -4.93
N CYS A 255 -7.86 -13.56 -3.79
CA CYS A 255 -6.76 -14.49 -3.60
C CYS A 255 -7.21 -15.83 -3.03
N GLN A 256 -6.46 -16.87 -3.43
CA GLN A 256 -6.41 -18.16 -2.77
C GLN A 256 -5.56 -18.07 -1.51
N ILE A 257 -5.88 -18.91 -0.54
CA ILE A 257 -5.08 -19.09 0.67
C ILE A 257 -4.15 -20.28 0.43
N ASP A 258 -2.87 -20.00 0.31
CA ASP A 258 -1.82 -20.93 -0.06
C ASP A 258 -0.92 -21.24 1.15
N HIS A 259 -0.50 -22.50 1.30
CA HIS A 259 0.46 -22.87 2.33
C HIS A 259 1.89 -22.58 1.89
N ILE A 260 2.71 -21.97 2.75
CA ILE A 260 4.15 -21.77 2.53
C ILE A 260 4.84 -23.13 2.48
N LEU A 261 4.83 -23.87 3.59
CA LEU A 261 5.19 -25.29 3.64
C LEU A 261 3.95 -26.10 3.22
N PRO A 262 4.00 -26.88 2.12
CA PRO A 262 2.86 -27.63 1.64
C PRO A 262 2.25 -28.54 2.71
N TRP A 263 0.92 -28.60 2.78
CA TRP A 263 0.21 -29.45 3.74
C TRP A 263 0.59 -30.94 3.60
N GLY A 264 0.78 -31.42 2.37
CA GLY A 264 1.21 -32.79 2.08
C GLY A 264 2.62 -33.13 2.59
N GLU A 265 3.43 -32.13 2.91
CA GLU A 265 4.80 -32.25 3.43
C GLU A 265 4.87 -32.00 4.94
N GLY A 266 3.71 -31.97 5.62
CA GLY A 266 3.62 -31.73 7.06
C GLY A 266 3.39 -30.27 7.45
N GLY A 267 3.14 -29.38 6.48
CA GLY A 267 2.75 -28.00 6.76
C GLY A 267 1.41 -27.91 7.49
N LEU A 268 1.35 -27.08 8.54
CA LEU A 268 0.12 -26.87 9.31
C LEU A 268 -0.79 -25.81 8.66
N THR A 269 -2.09 -25.86 8.94
CA THR A 269 -3.07 -24.87 8.52
C THR A 269 -3.21 -23.88 9.68
N VAL A 270 -2.35 -22.87 9.63
CA VAL A 270 -2.09 -21.87 10.67
C VAL A 270 -1.71 -20.57 9.98
N ALA A 271 -2.04 -19.42 10.56
CA ALA A 271 -1.83 -18.14 9.88
C ALA A 271 -0.38 -17.92 9.43
N TRP A 272 0.62 -18.26 10.24
CA TRP A 272 2.04 -18.11 9.91
C TRP A 272 2.54 -19.05 8.79
N ASN A 273 1.77 -20.07 8.41
CA ASN A 273 2.07 -20.95 7.27
C ASN A 273 1.17 -20.65 6.06
N LEU A 274 0.27 -19.67 6.14
CA LEU A 274 -0.69 -19.36 5.08
C LEU A 274 -0.41 -17.99 4.49
N GLN A 275 -0.65 -17.80 3.19
CA GLN A 275 -0.53 -16.52 2.48
C GLN A 275 -1.62 -16.34 1.43
N CYS A 276 -1.90 -15.09 1.07
CA CYS A 276 -2.74 -14.75 -0.07
C CYS A 276 -1.95 -14.78 -1.38
N LEU A 277 -2.38 -15.60 -2.34
CA LEU A 277 -1.88 -15.55 -3.72
C LEU A 277 -3.04 -15.51 -4.71
N CYS A 278 -2.95 -14.64 -5.73
CA CYS A 278 -3.87 -14.72 -6.86
C CYS A 278 -3.61 -16.01 -7.64
N GLN A 279 -4.58 -16.48 -8.42
CA GLN A 279 -4.48 -17.74 -9.16
C GLN A 279 -3.18 -17.84 -9.99
N HIS A 280 -2.80 -16.75 -10.65
CA HIS A 280 -1.58 -16.71 -11.46
C HIS A 280 -0.31 -16.98 -10.64
N HIS A 281 -0.16 -16.30 -9.50
CA HIS A 281 1.02 -16.44 -8.65
C HIS A 281 0.99 -17.69 -7.78
N HIS A 282 -0.20 -18.18 -7.43
CA HIS A 282 -0.37 -19.50 -6.83
C HIS A 282 0.21 -20.56 -7.77
N ASN A 283 -0.22 -20.57 -9.04
CA ASN A 283 0.31 -21.50 -10.04
C ASN A 283 1.82 -21.36 -10.22
N ALA A 284 2.34 -20.13 -10.25
CA ALA A 284 3.78 -19.91 -10.37
C ALA A 284 4.60 -20.50 -9.21
N LYS A 285 4.05 -20.49 -7.98
CA LYS A 285 4.65 -21.16 -6.82
C LYS A 285 4.48 -22.67 -6.90
N THR A 286 3.29 -23.16 -7.25
CA THR A 286 3.02 -24.61 -7.43
C THR A 286 3.92 -25.24 -8.48
N ASP A 287 4.20 -24.52 -9.57
CA ASP A 287 5.10 -24.94 -10.64
C ASP A 287 6.59 -24.73 -10.29
N GLU A 288 6.91 -24.44 -9.03
CA GLU A 288 8.28 -24.23 -8.50
C GLU A 288 9.07 -23.12 -9.22
N ARG A 289 8.41 -22.22 -9.95
CA ARG A 289 9.06 -21.07 -10.59
C ARG A 289 9.51 -20.03 -9.57
N PHE A 290 8.86 -20.05 -8.40
CA PHE A 290 9.17 -19.21 -7.26
C PHE A 290 9.16 -20.05 -5.97
N GLY A 291 10.26 -20.02 -5.23
CA GLY A 291 10.32 -20.48 -3.85
C GLY A 291 9.81 -19.40 -2.89
N ALA A 292 9.23 -19.81 -1.77
CA ALA A 292 8.71 -18.92 -0.75
C ALA A 292 9.02 -19.44 0.66
N GLU A 293 9.53 -18.56 1.53
CA GLU A 293 9.71 -18.81 2.95
C GLU A 293 9.11 -17.66 3.75
N MET A 294 8.40 -17.93 4.85
CA MET A 294 7.75 -16.91 5.66
C MET A 294 8.32 -16.92 7.08
N ASN A 295 8.58 -15.73 7.62
CA ASN A 295 8.99 -15.57 9.02
C ASN A 295 7.80 -15.31 9.96
N SER A 296 8.08 -15.20 11.27
CA SER A 296 7.05 -14.97 12.30
C SER A 296 6.34 -13.61 12.20
N LEU A 297 6.90 -12.65 11.45
CA LEU A 297 6.28 -11.35 11.18
C LEU A 297 5.38 -11.37 9.93
N GLY A 298 5.28 -12.53 9.24
CA GLY A 298 4.54 -12.67 7.99
C GLY A 298 5.25 -12.08 6.78
N GLU A 299 6.53 -11.73 6.90
CA GLU A 299 7.36 -11.35 5.76
C GLU A 299 7.68 -12.60 4.95
N VAL A 300 7.50 -12.51 3.63
CA VAL A 300 7.74 -13.62 2.72
C VAL A 300 8.99 -13.33 1.90
N THR A 301 9.99 -14.20 2.00
CA THR A 301 11.16 -14.22 1.13
C THR A 301 10.85 -15.05 -0.10
N TRP A 302 10.84 -14.38 -1.25
CA TRP A 302 10.64 -14.99 -2.56
C TRP A 302 11.98 -15.19 -3.26
N ILE A 303 12.15 -16.37 -3.88
CA ILE A 303 13.31 -16.68 -4.73
C ILE A 303 12.78 -17.03 -6.12
N GLY A 304 13.03 -16.16 -7.09
CA GLY A 304 12.64 -16.35 -8.49
C GLY A 304 13.79 -16.81 -9.40
N PRO A 305 13.61 -16.72 -10.73
CA PRO A 305 14.57 -17.23 -11.72
C PRO A 305 15.98 -16.62 -11.61
N MET A 306 16.10 -15.37 -11.18
CA MET A 306 17.39 -14.69 -10.99
C MET A 306 18.13 -15.13 -9.70
N LYS A 307 17.52 -16.01 -8.89
CA LYS A 307 18.04 -16.48 -7.60
C LYS A 307 18.39 -15.35 -6.62
N GLN A 308 17.76 -14.19 -6.80
CA GLN A 308 17.89 -13.06 -5.89
C GLN A 308 16.68 -13.05 -4.95
N PRO A 309 16.90 -12.93 -3.62
CA PRO A 309 15.82 -12.81 -2.66
C PRO A 309 15.04 -11.51 -2.86
N MET A 310 13.72 -11.59 -2.72
CA MET A 310 12.80 -10.46 -2.69
C MET A 310 11.87 -10.61 -1.50
N VAL A 311 11.89 -9.66 -0.57
CA VAL A 311 11.10 -9.74 0.66
C VAL A 311 9.85 -8.86 0.55
N THR A 312 8.67 -9.42 0.77
CA THR A 312 7.42 -8.66 0.89
C THR A 312 6.89 -8.70 2.32
N ALA A 313 6.35 -7.58 2.82
CA ALA A 313 5.74 -7.47 4.15
C ALA A 313 4.22 -7.28 4.04
N PRO A 314 3.41 -7.84 4.96
CA PRO A 314 1.95 -7.73 4.92
C PRO A 314 1.54 -6.26 5.05
N ILE A 315 0.48 -5.86 4.33
CA ILE A 315 0.00 -4.47 4.34
C ILE A 315 -1.43 -4.32 4.83
N GLY A 316 -2.09 -5.45 5.07
CA GLY A 316 -3.44 -5.45 5.56
C GLY A 316 -3.50 -4.93 7.00
N PRO A 317 -4.70 -4.63 7.47
CA PRO A 317 -4.88 -4.06 8.80
C PRO A 317 -4.36 -4.98 9.93
N LEU A 318 -4.43 -6.32 9.81
CA LEU A 318 -3.88 -7.26 10.81
C LEU A 318 -2.38 -7.56 10.62
N ALA A 319 -1.65 -6.77 9.82
CA ALA A 319 -0.21 -6.93 9.69
C ALA A 319 0.50 -6.75 11.07
N PRO A 320 1.40 -7.66 11.48
CA PRO A 320 2.11 -7.55 12.77
C PRO A 320 2.89 -6.24 12.91
N VAL A 321 3.43 -5.76 11.80
CA VAL A 321 4.02 -4.43 11.68
C VAL A 321 3.19 -3.67 10.66
N MET A 322 2.29 -2.81 11.13
CA MET A 322 1.56 -1.90 10.28
C MET A 322 2.55 -1.03 9.48
N PRO A 323 2.52 -1.06 8.12
CA PRO A 323 3.50 -0.33 7.31
C PRO A 323 3.52 1.17 7.62
N THR A 324 2.33 1.76 7.83
CA THR A 324 2.06 3.08 8.42
C THR A 324 0.56 3.23 8.76
N GLY A 325 0.22 3.61 10.00
CA GLY A 325 -1.15 3.98 10.39
C GLY A 325 -1.60 3.43 11.75
N THR A 326 -2.73 3.95 12.24
CA THR A 326 -3.29 3.81 13.60
C THR A 326 -4.56 2.97 13.62
N TRP A 327 -4.58 1.84 12.90
CA TRP A 327 -5.77 0.98 12.91
C TRP A 327 -6.01 0.45 14.33
N GLY A 328 -7.19 0.77 14.89
CA GLY A 328 -7.55 0.42 16.27
C GLY A 328 -6.76 1.12 17.37
N GLN A 329 -5.97 2.17 17.07
CA GLN A 329 -5.23 2.89 18.09
C GLN A 329 -5.98 4.14 18.51
N THR A 330 -6.41 4.18 19.76
CA THR A 330 -6.91 5.41 20.40
C THR A 330 -5.77 6.42 20.56
N LEU A 331 -6.08 7.72 20.60
CA LEU A 331 -5.09 8.78 20.88
C LEU A 331 -4.29 8.47 22.16
N ARG A 332 -4.93 7.86 23.17
CA ARG A 332 -4.30 7.42 24.41
C ARG A 332 -3.22 6.36 24.17
N SER A 333 -3.54 5.30 23.42
CA SER A 333 -2.60 4.23 23.08
C SER A 333 -1.39 4.76 22.29
N LEU A 334 -1.63 5.71 21.39
CA LEU A 334 -0.59 6.43 20.65
C LEU A 334 0.33 7.25 21.56
N MET A 335 -0.26 7.99 22.51
CA MET A 335 0.48 8.78 23.49
C MET A 335 1.33 7.87 24.37
N GLU A 336 0.79 6.75 24.87
CA GLU A 336 1.54 5.75 25.65
C GLU A 336 2.67 5.11 24.84
N ALA A 337 2.43 4.68 23.60
CA ALA A 337 3.47 4.11 22.74
C ALA A 337 4.57 5.14 22.42
N ARG A 338 4.22 6.44 22.30
CA ARG A 338 5.19 7.53 22.18
C ARG A 338 5.98 7.71 23.47
N PHE A 339 5.32 7.74 24.63
CA PHE A 339 5.99 7.85 25.94
C PHE A 339 6.92 6.66 26.20
N ASN A 340 6.51 5.44 25.85
CA ASN A 340 7.32 4.23 25.97
C ASN A 340 8.56 4.29 25.08
N ARG A 341 8.43 4.71 23.81
CA ARG A 341 9.61 4.92 22.94
C ARG A 341 10.55 5.99 23.45
N ILE A 342 10.03 7.10 23.99
CA ILE A 342 10.86 8.14 24.62
C ILE A 342 11.58 7.56 25.84
N ARG A 343 10.87 6.79 26.66
CA ARG A 343 11.41 6.14 27.86
C ARG A 343 12.49 5.11 27.51
N GLU A 344 12.24 4.24 26.55
CA GLU A 344 13.21 3.24 26.06
C GLU A 344 14.44 3.92 25.44
N SER A 345 14.24 4.98 24.65
CA SER A 345 15.35 5.78 24.09
C SER A 345 16.16 6.47 25.18
N ALA A 346 15.51 6.98 26.24
CA ALA A 346 16.19 7.56 27.39
C ALA A 346 16.97 6.50 28.19
N ILE A 347 16.38 5.32 28.42
CA ILE A 347 17.02 4.19 29.10
C ILE A 347 18.23 3.69 28.29
N ALA A 348 18.12 3.57 26.97
CA ALA A 348 19.22 3.17 26.10
C ALA A 348 20.38 4.18 26.13
N ARG A 349 20.09 5.50 26.18
CA ARG A 349 21.12 6.54 26.34
C ARG A 349 21.82 6.46 27.70
N TYR A 350 21.05 6.28 28.79
CA TYR A 350 21.61 6.12 30.13
C TYR A 350 22.44 4.82 30.30
N SER A 351 22.05 3.74 29.63
CA SER A 351 22.79 2.47 29.64
C SER A 351 24.12 2.59 28.91
N HIS A 352 24.17 3.34 27.81
CA HIS A 352 25.41 3.63 27.08
C HIS A 352 26.34 4.59 27.84
N GLU A 353 25.80 5.59 28.55
CA GLU A 353 26.60 6.48 29.40
C GLU A 353 27.09 5.78 30.68
N GLY A 354 26.34 4.83 31.23
CA GLY A 354 26.73 4.03 32.41
C GLY A 354 27.90 3.07 32.15
N GLU A 355 28.03 2.52 30.94
CA GLU A 355 29.20 1.70 30.54
C GLU A 355 30.46 2.56 30.33
N VAL A 356 30.32 3.82 29.89
CA VAL A 356 31.46 4.72 29.67
C VAL A 356 32.05 5.22 31.00
N ILE A 357 31.24 5.37 32.05
CA ILE A 357 31.70 5.88 33.36
C ILE A 357 32.37 4.78 34.21
N THR A 358 32.06 3.51 34.00
CA THR A 358 32.64 2.39 34.76
C THR A 358 34.01 1.93 34.24
N GLY A 359 34.46 2.42 33.07
CA GLY A 359 35.76 2.10 32.47
C GLY A 359 36.96 2.95 32.92
N LYS A 360 36.81 3.89 33.87
CA LYS A 360 37.87 4.81 34.33
C LYS A 360 38.18 4.78 35.83
N LEU A 361 38.05 3.61 36.46
CA LEU A 361 38.60 3.36 37.80
C LEU A 361 39.41 2.05 37.79
N ARG A 362 40.66 2.14 37.33
CA ARG A 362 41.76 1.26 37.71
C ARG A 362 43.04 2.06 37.82
#